data_AF-A0A934WHT3-F1
#
_entry.id   AF-A0A934WHT3-F1
#
_cell.length_a   1.000
_cell.length_b   1.000
_cell.length_c   1.000
_cell.angle_alpha   90.00
_cell.angle_beta   90.00
_cell.angle_gamma   90.00
#
_symmetry.space_group_name_H-M   'P 1'
#
loop_
_entity.id
_entity.type
_entity.pdbx_description
1 polymer ?
#
loop_
_entity_poly.entity_id
_entity_poly.type
_entity_poly.pdbx_seq_one_letter_code
_entity_poly.pdbx_strand_id
1 'polypeptide(L)'
;MTPAGARRSYQQIVEAMLEDLRAGGVLTDVAPGSVARTLVEATAREFAELHARMQAVYDAGFIDTAEGASLDQLVAMLGLERLSGDAATLELRARRDSRISARVIVPRGAQVAVELVRGGRAIYRVSDSFEIAEGEAARVLTLQAAAPVDGDLDDVAVTADDVAGGQARFLRPIAGVAGLEFTAPSVTLAARESDAALRERARMAIAAAGGGTEKALTEALLAIDEIHGVKLRDAGDSSDGPPLRPGELEIALDADPADVERNLDRIRAAIEGAKGPGIVARLARTGRKALGGRLLIRPAGPPATAEEALALVSACEAVVAETVAGLAIGEGLVWNRLLTRLMGVDGVADVLVGASRFRVGGDEVPVGDVSVTASERLVLSREGGVAVALEDKPVLTLALILRFDAGTPAEDEATRARAEVTAALGRYVETLKGGAVLGIGGLYDALRGEDGITAFADALSRDGLTLLVVDSREGTELSLRDAGTEDLDIPDGALLRLRPEPVTLRWEEGT
;
A
#
# COMPACT_ATOMS: atom_id res chain seq x y z
N MET A 1 -23.48 -31.56 -18.59
CA MET A 1 -22.09 -32.06 -18.56
C MET A 1 -21.35 -31.32 -17.45
N THR A 2 -21.09 -31.97 -16.32
CA THR A 2 -20.16 -31.48 -15.31
C THR A 2 -18.76 -31.42 -15.94
N PRO A 3 -18.02 -30.31 -15.84
CA PRO A 3 -16.71 -30.20 -16.49
C PRO A 3 -15.79 -31.34 -16.05
N ALA A 4 -14.99 -31.84 -17.00
CA ALA A 4 -13.94 -32.82 -16.73
C ALA A 4 -12.93 -32.18 -15.76
N GLY A 5 -13.02 -32.54 -14.47
CA GLY A 5 -12.21 -31.96 -13.39
C GLY A 5 -13.00 -31.57 -12.13
N ALA A 6 -14.33 -31.51 -12.18
CA ALA A 6 -15.11 -31.25 -10.97
C ALA A 6 -15.14 -32.46 -10.02
N ARG A 7 -14.87 -32.22 -8.73
CA ARG A 7 -15.03 -33.19 -7.62
C ARG A 7 -16.36 -33.94 -7.79
N ARG A 8 -16.29 -35.25 -8.08
CA ARG A 8 -17.48 -36.10 -7.99
C ARG A 8 -17.72 -36.41 -6.53
N SER A 9 -18.79 -35.87 -5.97
CA SER A 9 -19.27 -36.27 -4.65
C SER A 9 -19.63 -37.76 -4.66
N TYR A 10 -19.60 -38.38 -3.49
CA TYR A 10 -20.07 -39.76 -3.30
C TYR A 10 -21.42 -40.00 -3.96
N GLN A 11 -22.37 -39.07 -3.78
CA GLN A 11 -23.70 -39.17 -4.35
C GLN A 11 -23.68 -39.17 -5.90
N GLN A 12 -22.85 -38.34 -6.52
CA GLN A 12 -22.71 -38.31 -7.97
C GLN A 12 -22.07 -39.61 -8.52
N ILE A 13 -21.17 -40.23 -7.75
CA ILE A 13 -20.58 -41.53 -8.11
C ILE A 13 -21.65 -42.62 -8.03
N VAL A 14 -22.44 -42.66 -6.95
CA VAL A 14 -23.57 -43.59 -6.79
C VAL A 14 -24.58 -43.42 -7.92
N GLU A 15 -24.98 -42.20 -8.24
CA GLU A 15 -25.94 -41.90 -9.30
C GLU A 15 -25.42 -42.36 -10.68
N ALA A 16 -24.16 -42.07 -11.00
CA ALA A 16 -23.54 -42.52 -12.25
C ALA A 16 -23.47 -44.05 -12.35
N MET A 17 -23.04 -44.73 -11.28
CA MET A 17 -22.97 -46.19 -11.26
C MET A 17 -24.35 -46.84 -11.35
N LEU A 18 -25.39 -46.24 -10.74
CA LEU A 18 -26.77 -46.71 -10.86
C LEU A 18 -27.35 -46.46 -12.26
N GLU A 19 -26.96 -45.38 -12.93
CA GLU A 19 -27.34 -45.11 -14.32
C GLU A 19 -26.73 -46.15 -15.27
N ASP A 20 -25.43 -46.43 -15.13
CA ASP A 20 -24.73 -47.48 -15.89
C ASP A 20 -25.36 -48.86 -15.66
N LEU A 21 -25.71 -49.17 -14.40
CA LEU A 21 -26.36 -50.43 -14.03
C LEU A 21 -27.74 -50.58 -14.70
N ARG A 22 -28.54 -49.51 -14.71
CA ARG A 22 -29.86 -49.48 -15.38
C ARG A 22 -29.73 -49.64 -16.89
N ALA A 23 -28.73 -48.99 -17.49
CA ALA A 23 -28.46 -49.08 -18.93
C ALA A 23 -28.08 -50.50 -19.37
N GLY A 24 -27.43 -51.28 -18.49
CA GLY A 24 -27.08 -52.68 -18.73
C GLY A 24 -28.27 -53.67 -18.75
N GLY A 25 -29.43 -53.31 -18.21
CA GLY A 25 -30.70 -54.04 -18.35
C GLY A 25 -30.82 -55.40 -17.61
N VAL A 26 -29.76 -55.93 -17.00
CA VAL A 26 -29.79 -57.24 -16.30
C VAL A 26 -30.28 -57.14 -14.86
N LEU A 27 -30.01 -56.03 -14.18
CA LEU A 27 -30.36 -55.79 -12.79
C LEU A 27 -31.33 -54.60 -12.71
N THR A 28 -32.55 -54.85 -12.23
CA THR A 28 -33.65 -53.86 -12.24
C THR A 28 -34.01 -53.31 -10.86
N ASP A 29 -33.69 -54.05 -9.79
CA ASP A 29 -33.94 -53.59 -8.42
C ASP A 29 -32.78 -52.71 -7.91
N VAL A 30 -33.02 -51.41 -7.90
CA VAL A 30 -32.09 -50.35 -7.46
C VAL A 30 -32.71 -49.49 -6.35
N ALA A 31 -33.77 -49.99 -5.70
CA ALA A 31 -34.39 -49.32 -4.59
C ALA A 31 -33.44 -49.29 -3.36
N PRO A 32 -33.56 -48.30 -2.46
CA PRO A 32 -32.87 -48.33 -1.17
C PRO A 32 -33.12 -49.66 -0.44
N GLY A 33 -32.04 -50.32 0.00
CA GLY A 33 -32.11 -51.64 0.66
C GLY A 33 -32.00 -52.86 -0.27
N SER A 34 -31.96 -52.67 -1.60
CA SER A 34 -31.66 -53.75 -2.54
C SER A 34 -30.19 -54.16 -2.48
N VAL A 35 -29.90 -55.44 -2.72
CA VAL A 35 -28.52 -55.97 -2.74
C VAL A 35 -27.66 -55.25 -3.78
N ALA A 36 -28.21 -55.00 -4.96
CA ALA A 36 -27.50 -54.31 -6.03
C ALA A 36 -27.12 -52.87 -5.62
N ARG A 37 -28.04 -52.12 -5.01
CA ARG A 37 -27.74 -50.78 -4.52
C ARG A 37 -26.74 -50.78 -3.37
N THR A 38 -26.83 -51.71 -2.42
CA THR A 38 -25.84 -51.82 -1.34
C THR A 38 -24.43 -52.09 -1.86
N LEU A 39 -24.28 -52.93 -2.90
CA LEU A 39 -22.99 -53.17 -3.54
C LEU A 39 -22.47 -51.93 -4.27
N VAL A 40 -23.34 -51.22 -5.00
CA VAL A 40 -22.99 -49.95 -5.65
C VAL A 40 -22.56 -48.91 -4.62
N GLU A 41 -23.29 -48.75 -3.53
CA GLU A 41 -22.98 -47.81 -2.45
C GLU A 41 -21.65 -48.13 -1.76
N ALA A 42 -21.34 -49.41 -1.53
CA ALA A 42 -20.06 -49.85 -0.99
C ALA A 42 -18.90 -49.59 -1.96
N THR A 43 -19.08 -49.91 -3.24
CA THR A 43 -18.03 -49.69 -4.27
C THR A 43 -17.83 -48.19 -4.55
N ALA A 44 -18.90 -47.40 -4.57
CA ALA A 44 -18.83 -45.95 -4.72
C ALA A 44 -18.09 -45.29 -3.56
N ARG A 45 -18.15 -45.86 -2.34
CA ARG A 45 -17.37 -45.38 -1.20
C ARG A 45 -15.87 -45.55 -1.46
N GLU A 46 -15.46 -46.73 -1.91
CA GLU A 46 -14.05 -47.00 -2.25
C GLU A 46 -13.57 -46.11 -3.41
N PHE A 47 -14.40 -45.88 -4.43
CA PHE A 47 -14.06 -44.94 -5.52
C PHE A 47 -13.96 -43.50 -5.03
N ALA A 48 -14.84 -43.07 -4.12
CA ALA A 48 -14.76 -41.74 -3.53
C ALA A 48 -13.45 -41.56 -2.74
N GLU A 49 -13.05 -42.57 -1.95
CA GLU A 49 -11.76 -42.56 -1.26
C GLU A 49 -10.58 -42.56 -2.24
N LEU A 50 -10.63 -43.35 -3.30
CA LEU A 50 -9.60 -43.38 -4.34
C LEU A 50 -9.45 -42.02 -5.03
N HIS A 51 -10.56 -41.40 -5.44
CA HIS A 51 -10.55 -40.08 -6.05
C HIS A 51 -10.01 -39.02 -5.10
N ALA A 52 -10.37 -39.06 -3.81
CA ALA A 52 -9.82 -38.16 -2.81
C ALA A 52 -8.29 -38.31 -2.67
N ARG A 53 -7.78 -39.55 -2.66
CA ARG A 53 -6.33 -39.82 -2.59
C ARG A 53 -5.61 -39.37 -3.87
N MET A 54 -6.17 -39.62 -5.06
CA MET A 54 -5.59 -39.15 -6.31
C MET A 54 -5.54 -37.62 -6.39
N GLN A 55 -6.58 -36.95 -5.90
CA GLN A 55 -6.61 -35.50 -5.83
C GLN A 55 -5.54 -34.96 -4.88
N ALA A 56 -5.39 -35.54 -3.68
CA ALA A 56 -4.34 -35.15 -2.75
C ALA A 56 -2.93 -35.30 -3.36
N VAL A 57 -2.70 -36.34 -4.18
CA VAL A 57 -1.43 -36.51 -4.92
C VAL A 57 -1.25 -35.43 -5.99
N TYR A 58 -2.31 -35.04 -6.69
CA TYR A 58 -2.26 -33.95 -7.66
C TYR A 58 -1.98 -32.60 -6.99
N ASP A 59 -2.71 -32.29 -5.93
CA ASP A 59 -2.58 -31.05 -5.16
C ASP A 59 -1.20 -30.94 -4.48
N ALA A 60 -0.58 -32.06 -4.12
CA ALA A 60 0.79 -32.12 -3.61
C ALA A 60 1.86 -31.66 -4.63
N GLY A 61 1.51 -31.51 -5.91
CA GLY A 61 2.42 -31.07 -6.98
C GLY A 61 2.53 -29.56 -7.17
N PHE A 62 1.68 -28.76 -6.51
CA PHE A 62 1.66 -27.30 -6.69
C PHE A 62 1.95 -26.57 -5.39
N ILE A 63 2.78 -25.53 -5.44
CA ILE A 63 3.18 -24.75 -4.25
C ILE A 63 1.96 -24.17 -3.52
N ASP A 64 0.92 -23.77 -4.26
CA ASP A 64 -0.28 -23.16 -3.67
C ASP A 64 -1.16 -24.14 -2.89
N THR A 65 -1.10 -25.44 -3.21
CA THR A 65 -1.99 -26.46 -2.62
C THR A 65 -1.25 -27.54 -1.84
N ALA A 66 0.05 -27.71 -2.02
CA ALA A 66 0.85 -28.68 -1.29
C ALA A 66 0.97 -28.29 0.19
N GLU A 67 0.95 -29.30 1.05
CA GLU A 67 1.06 -29.15 2.51
C GLU A 67 2.14 -30.09 3.06
N GLY A 68 2.67 -29.75 4.24
CA GLY A 68 3.65 -30.53 4.99
C GLY A 68 4.89 -30.91 4.17
N ALA A 69 5.18 -32.22 4.14
CA ALA A 69 6.38 -32.75 3.50
C ALA A 69 6.41 -32.53 1.97
N SER A 70 5.25 -32.48 1.31
CA SER A 70 5.18 -32.20 -0.12
C SER A 70 5.55 -30.75 -0.42
N LEU A 71 5.08 -29.81 0.41
CA LEU A 71 5.50 -28.41 0.31
C LEU A 71 7.00 -28.26 0.56
N ASP A 72 7.54 -28.94 1.58
CA ASP A 72 8.98 -28.94 1.89
C ASP A 72 9.84 -29.41 0.69
N GLN A 73 9.40 -30.45 -0.02
CA GLN A 73 10.09 -30.95 -1.21
C GLN A 73 10.04 -29.97 -2.39
N LEU A 74 8.89 -29.31 -2.61
CA LEU A 74 8.75 -28.32 -3.69
C LEU A 74 9.61 -27.09 -3.44
N VAL A 75 9.62 -26.55 -2.22
CA VAL A 75 10.43 -25.37 -1.89
C VAL A 75 11.93 -25.68 -1.88
N ALA A 76 12.32 -26.93 -1.59
CA ALA A 76 13.71 -27.37 -1.70
C ALA A 76 14.24 -27.27 -3.14
N MET A 77 13.37 -27.38 -4.16
CA MET A 77 13.76 -27.14 -5.56
C MET A 77 14.15 -25.67 -5.81
N LEU A 78 13.65 -24.74 -5.01
CA LEU A 78 14.01 -23.31 -5.02
C LEU A 78 15.23 -23.02 -4.13
N GLY A 79 15.86 -24.05 -3.54
CA GLY A 79 16.96 -23.90 -2.59
C GLY A 79 16.52 -23.37 -1.22
N LEU A 80 15.22 -23.45 -0.89
CA LEU A 80 14.69 -23.05 0.39
C LEU A 80 14.50 -24.26 1.31
N GLU A 81 14.90 -24.10 2.56
CA GLU A 81 14.58 -25.04 3.64
C GLU A 81 13.65 -24.38 4.64
N ARG A 82 12.74 -25.16 5.24
CA ARG A 82 11.83 -24.67 6.28
C ARG A 82 12.63 -24.27 7.52
N LEU A 83 12.32 -23.10 8.06
CA LEU A 83 12.94 -22.66 9.29
C LEU A 83 12.48 -23.58 10.44
N SER A 84 13.44 -24.29 11.01
CA SER A 84 13.22 -25.08 12.21
C SER A 84 13.03 -24.12 13.38
N GLY A 85 11.92 -24.25 14.09
CA GLY A 85 11.72 -23.57 15.36
C GLY A 85 12.16 -24.46 16.51
N ASP A 86 12.86 -23.87 17.48
CA ASP A 86 13.06 -24.47 18.80
C ASP A 86 11.97 -23.89 19.72
N ALA A 87 10.94 -24.69 20.05
CA ALA A 87 9.76 -24.10 20.69
C ALA A 87 9.99 -23.66 22.13
N ALA A 88 10.65 -24.49 22.95
CA ALA A 88 10.86 -24.19 24.36
C ALA A 88 12.09 -24.91 24.92
N THR A 89 12.86 -24.20 25.74
CA THR A 89 13.97 -24.77 26.52
C THR A 89 13.56 -24.88 27.98
N LEU A 90 13.84 -26.00 28.62
CA LEU A 90 13.51 -26.29 30.01
C LEU A 90 14.74 -26.79 30.76
N GLU A 91 14.91 -26.35 31.99
CA GLU A 91 15.89 -26.90 32.92
C GLU A 91 15.22 -27.80 33.95
N LEU A 92 15.75 -29.01 34.10
CA LEU A 92 15.32 -29.97 35.12
C LEU A 92 16.51 -30.43 35.93
N ARG A 93 16.36 -30.52 37.25
CA ARG A 93 17.34 -31.15 38.12
C ARG A 93 17.07 -32.65 38.21
N ALA A 94 17.98 -33.45 37.67
CA ALA A 94 17.95 -34.90 37.81
C ALA A 94 18.60 -35.33 39.12
N ARG A 95 17.82 -35.97 39.99
CA ARG A 95 18.30 -36.54 41.25
C ARG A 95 18.85 -37.93 41.01
N ARG A 96 20.04 -38.18 41.54
CA ARG A 96 20.67 -39.50 41.50
C ARG A 96 20.03 -40.44 42.52
N ASP A 97 19.93 -41.71 42.19
CA ASP A 97 19.62 -42.77 43.15
C ASP A 97 20.82 -43.00 44.08
N SER A 98 20.65 -42.74 45.37
CA SER A 98 21.69 -42.88 46.38
C SER A 98 22.19 -44.32 46.58
N ARG A 99 21.46 -45.32 46.05
CA ARG A 99 21.86 -46.73 46.10
C ARG A 99 22.92 -47.10 45.06
N ILE A 100 23.20 -46.23 44.09
CA ILE A 100 24.13 -46.49 42.98
C ILE A 100 25.42 -45.69 43.21
N SER A 101 26.55 -46.38 43.35
CA SER A 101 27.88 -45.79 43.52
C SER A 101 28.58 -45.43 42.19
N ALA A 102 28.20 -46.05 41.08
CA ALA A 102 28.77 -45.73 39.76
C ALA A 102 28.30 -44.37 39.20
N ARG A 103 29.09 -43.79 38.27
CA ARG A 103 28.66 -42.63 37.46
C ARG A 103 27.39 -42.94 36.69
N VAL A 104 26.54 -41.93 36.52
CA VAL A 104 25.27 -42.05 35.77
C VAL A 104 25.35 -41.19 34.53
N ILE A 105 25.06 -41.78 33.36
CA ILE A 105 25.09 -41.09 32.08
C ILE A 105 23.66 -40.88 31.60
N VAL A 106 23.30 -39.62 31.38
CA VAL A 106 22.05 -39.21 30.72
C VAL A 106 22.39 -38.86 29.28
N PRO A 107 22.02 -39.70 28.29
CA PRO A 107 22.41 -39.46 26.91
C PRO A 107 21.63 -38.30 26.29
N ARG A 108 22.31 -37.56 25.40
CA ARG A 108 21.65 -36.63 24.47
C ARG A 108 20.52 -37.37 23.74
N GLY A 109 19.37 -36.71 23.60
CA GLY A 109 18.24 -37.32 22.92
C GLY A 109 17.27 -38.10 23.82
N ALA A 110 17.61 -38.33 25.09
CA ALA A 110 16.66 -38.92 26.04
C ALA A 110 15.37 -38.09 26.13
N GLN A 111 14.23 -38.76 26.08
CA GLN A 111 12.91 -38.11 26.07
C GLN A 111 12.33 -38.04 27.47
N VAL A 112 11.84 -36.86 27.85
CA VAL A 112 11.14 -36.56 29.10
C VAL A 112 9.71 -36.15 28.80
N ALA A 113 8.76 -36.83 29.42
CA ALA A 113 7.36 -36.46 29.43
C ALA A 113 7.13 -35.51 30.60
N VAL A 114 6.53 -34.37 30.30
CA VAL A 114 6.06 -33.39 31.28
C VAL A 114 4.54 -33.42 31.24
N GLU A 115 3.93 -33.73 32.37
CA GLU A 115 2.48 -33.61 32.58
C GLU A 115 2.17 -32.22 33.10
N LEU A 116 1.37 -31.48 32.33
CA LEU A 116 1.02 -30.08 32.60
C LEU A 116 -0.20 -30.01 33.50
N VAL A 117 -0.23 -29.04 34.42
CA VAL A 117 -1.31 -28.86 35.40
C VAL A 117 -2.62 -28.48 34.70
N ARG A 118 -2.53 -27.72 33.60
CA ARG A 118 -3.67 -27.37 32.73
C ARG A 118 -4.25 -28.53 31.92
N GLY A 119 -3.64 -29.72 32.02
CA GLY A 119 -3.96 -30.86 31.18
C GLY A 119 -3.13 -30.88 29.89
N GLY A 120 -2.80 -32.10 29.43
CA GLY A 120 -1.91 -32.30 28.29
C GLY A 120 -0.52 -32.84 28.71
N ARG A 121 0.25 -33.27 27.70
CA ARG A 121 1.59 -33.83 27.89
C ARG A 121 2.56 -33.25 26.88
N ALA A 122 3.58 -32.55 27.37
CA ALA A 122 4.68 -32.06 26.55
C ALA A 122 5.84 -33.07 26.54
N ILE A 123 6.52 -33.19 25.40
CA ILE A 123 7.70 -34.07 25.27
C ILE A 123 8.93 -33.20 25.03
N TYR A 124 9.87 -33.30 25.96
CA TYR A 124 11.15 -32.64 25.93
C TYR A 124 12.26 -33.65 25.62
N ARG A 125 13.36 -33.19 25.01
CA ARG A 125 14.53 -33.98 24.68
C ARG A 125 15.77 -33.37 25.33
N VAL A 126 16.60 -34.18 25.96
CA VAL A 126 17.86 -33.71 26.55
C VAL A 126 18.79 -33.19 25.45
N SER A 127 19.25 -31.94 25.59
CA SER A 127 20.01 -31.20 24.56
C SER A 127 21.42 -31.76 24.37
N ASP A 128 22.07 -32.16 25.46
CA ASP A 128 23.46 -32.67 25.49
C ASP A 128 23.60 -33.91 26.39
N SER A 129 24.71 -34.62 26.27
CA SER A 129 25.00 -35.74 27.16
C SER A 129 25.50 -35.20 28.50
N PHE A 130 24.89 -35.65 29.60
CA PHE A 130 25.28 -35.26 30.95
C PHE A 130 25.79 -36.46 31.75
N GLU A 131 26.81 -36.21 32.57
CA GLU A 131 27.31 -37.17 33.56
C GLU A 131 26.99 -36.64 34.97
N ILE A 132 26.40 -37.49 35.80
CA ILE A 132 26.29 -37.25 37.24
C ILE A 132 27.44 -38.02 37.90
N ALA A 133 28.41 -37.28 38.42
CA ALA A 133 29.65 -37.84 38.95
C ALA A 133 29.41 -38.69 40.20
N GLU A 134 30.33 -39.59 40.54
CA GLU A 134 30.32 -40.30 41.82
C GLU A 134 30.32 -39.31 43.01
N GLY A 135 29.37 -39.45 43.94
CA GLY A 135 29.17 -38.52 45.06
C GLY A 135 28.29 -37.29 44.75
N GLU A 136 28.00 -36.97 43.49
CA GLU A 136 27.08 -35.89 43.12
C GLU A 136 25.62 -36.34 43.32
N ALA A 137 24.85 -35.58 44.11
CA ALA A 137 23.48 -35.93 44.48
C ALA A 137 22.46 -35.61 43.37
N ALA A 138 22.73 -34.57 42.57
CA ALA A 138 21.86 -34.15 41.48
C ALA A 138 22.61 -33.29 40.46
N ARG A 139 22.13 -33.26 39.23
CA ARG A 139 22.67 -32.44 38.13
C ARG A 139 21.54 -31.73 37.40
N VAL A 140 21.78 -30.49 36.96
CA VAL A 140 20.83 -29.78 36.07
C VAL A 140 21.04 -30.27 34.63
N LEU A 141 19.93 -30.61 33.99
CA LEU A 141 19.83 -31.00 32.59
C LEU A 141 19.15 -29.87 31.84
N THR A 142 19.65 -29.57 30.64
CA THR A 142 18.97 -28.69 29.69
C THR A 142 18.23 -29.55 28.67
N LEU A 143 16.96 -29.22 28.45
CA LEU A 143 16.09 -29.93 27.54
C LEU A 143 15.44 -28.96 26.55
N GLN A 144 15.14 -29.46 25.36
CA GLN A 144 14.39 -28.73 24.34
C GLN A 144 13.12 -29.50 23.95
N ALA A 145 12.01 -28.79 23.85
CA ALA A 145 10.79 -29.29 23.23
C ALA A 145 10.90 -29.24 21.71
N ALA A 146 10.29 -30.21 21.04
CA ALA A 146 10.05 -30.08 19.61
C ALA A 146 9.00 -28.98 19.38
N ALA A 147 9.21 -28.12 18.39
CA ALA A 147 8.20 -27.14 18.06
C ALA A 147 6.92 -27.78 17.52
N PRO A 148 5.74 -27.36 18.01
CA PRO A 148 4.49 -27.79 17.41
C PRO A 148 4.42 -27.32 15.96
N VAL A 149 3.89 -28.17 15.09
CA VAL A 149 3.72 -27.87 13.65
C VAL A 149 2.53 -26.94 13.44
N ASP A 150 1.44 -27.19 14.17
CA ASP A 150 0.19 -26.41 14.18
C ASP A 150 -0.36 -26.36 15.61
N GLY A 151 0.28 -25.56 16.47
CA GLY A 151 -0.10 -25.45 17.87
C GLY A 151 0.48 -24.20 18.50
N ASP A 152 -0.12 -23.78 19.60
CA ASP A 152 0.42 -22.66 20.36
C ASP A 152 1.73 -23.09 21.01
N LEU A 153 2.72 -22.20 21.10
CA LEU A 153 3.90 -22.44 21.93
C LEU A 153 3.49 -22.68 23.39
N ASP A 154 2.33 -22.13 23.78
CA ASP A 154 1.69 -22.39 25.07
C ASP A 154 1.29 -23.86 25.26
N ASP A 155 1.17 -24.70 24.23
CA ASP A 155 0.88 -26.13 24.40
C ASP A 155 2.09 -26.92 24.92
N VAL A 156 3.30 -26.44 24.64
CA VAL A 156 4.54 -27.11 25.03
C VAL A 156 5.28 -26.38 26.15
N ALA A 157 4.99 -25.11 26.41
CA ALA A 157 5.64 -24.31 27.46
C ALA A 157 5.31 -24.82 28.87
N VAL A 158 6.32 -24.93 29.72
CA VAL A 158 6.16 -25.16 31.17
C VAL A 158 6.02 -23.81 31.87
N THR A 159 4.88 -23.58 32.51
CA THR A 159 4.56 -22.34 33.23
C THR A 159 4.97 -22.39 34.70
N ALA A 160 4.84 -21.28 35.43
CA ALA A 160 5.09 -21.24 36.87
C ALA A 160 4.16 -22.21 37.65
N ASP A 161 2.92 -22.38 37.22
CA ASP A 161 1.97 -23.31 37.84
C ASP A 161 2.39 -24.76 37.59
N ASP A 162 2.92 -25.06 36.40
CA ASP A 162 3.46 -26.39 36.07
C ASP A 162 4.74 -26.71 36.88
N VAL A 163 5.55 -25.71 37.21
CA VAL A 163 6.70 -25.89 38.11
C VAL A 163 6.24 -26.26 39.52
N ALA A 164 5.13 -25.68 39.99
CA ALA A 164 4.61 -25.91 41.33
C ALA A 164 3.85 -27.24 41.49
N GLY A 165 3.13 -27.69 40.45
CA GLY A 165 2.23 -28.84 40.52
C GLY A 165 2.42 -29.92 39.45
N GLY A 166 3.27 -29.69 38.45
CA GLY A 166 3.48 -30.62 37.34
C GLY A 166 4.42 -31.77 37.69
N GLN A 167 4.50 -32.76 36.79
CA GLN A 167 5.38 -33.91 36.94
C GLN A 167 6.24 -34.13 35.69
N ALA A 168 7.51 -34.43 35.89
CA ALA A 168 8.44 -34.79 34.82
C ALA A 168 8.99 -36.20 35.00
N ARG A 169 9.01 -37.00 33.94
CA ARG A 169 9.55 -38.37 33.94
C ARG A 169 10.19 -38.72 32.61
N PHE A 170 11.28 -39.47 32.64
CA PHE A 170 11.81 -40.06 31.41
C PHE A 170 10.80 -41.06 30.82
N LEU A 171 10.56 -40.98 29.50
CA LEU A 171 9.74 -42.00 28.79
C LEU A 171 10.40 -43.37 28.85
N ARG A 172 11.74 -43.40 28.84
CA ARG A 172 12.57 -44.59 29.04
C ARG A 172 13.40 -44.37 30.30
N PRO A 173 13.13 -45.09 31.41
CA PRO A 173 13.86 -44.92 32.66
C PRO A 173 15.37 -45.05 32.45
N ILE A 174 16.13 -44.12 33.04
CA ILE A 174 17.60 -44.15 33.03
C ILE A 174 18.06 -44.73 34.36
N ALA A 175 18.82 -45.83 34.32
CA ALA A 175 19.37 -46.44 35.52
C ALA A 175 20.26 -45.43 36.27
N GLY A 176 20.03 -45.26 37.57
CA GLY A 176 20.76 -44.28 38.38
C GLY A 176 20.08 -42.94 38.58
N VAL A 177 18.96 -42.66 37.91
CA VAL A 177 18.17 -41.45 38.14
C VAL A 177 16.91 -41.78 38.95
N ALA A 178 16.78 -41.17 40.13
CA ALA A 178 15.65 -41.36 41.04
C ALA A 178 14.44 -40.49 40.69
N GLY A 179 14.65 -39.31 40.09
CA GLY A 179 13.58 -38.41 39.72
C GLY A 179 14.05 -37.13 39.04
N LEU A 180 13.11 -36.37 38.50
CA LEU A 180 13.32 -35.06 37.88
C LEU A 180 12.55 -34.00 38.67
N GLU A 181 13.17 -32.84 38.89
CA GLU A 181 12.59 -31.70 39.58
C GLU A 181 12.69 -30.45 38.71
N PHE A 182 11.64 -29.65 38.66
CA PHE A 182 11.65 -28.38 37.94
C PHE A 182 12.52 -27.36 38.68
N THR A 183 13.38 -26.63 37.95
CA THR A 183 14.17 -25.53 38.51
C THR A 183 13.60 -24.16 38.15
N ALA A 184 12.98 -24.05 36.99
CA ALA A 184 12.35 -22.84 36.47
C ALA A 184 11.30 -23.17 35.39
N PRO A 185 10.41 -22.21 35.04
CA PRO A 185 9.57 -22.30 33.84
C PRO A 185 10.40 -22.41 32.56
N SER A 186 9.80 -22.90 31.48
CA SER A 186 10.49 -22.98 30.19
C SER A 186 10.60 -21.62 29.51
N VAL A 187 11.65 -21.43 28.71
CA VAL A 187 11.83 -20.25 27.84
C VAL A 187 11.47 -20.60 26.41
N THR A 188 10.53 -19.87 25.80
CA THR A 188 10.14 -20.04 24.40
C THR A 188 11.08 -19.29 23.46
N LEU A 189 11.60 -19.94 22.39
CA LEU A 189 12.53 -19.29 21.45
C LEU A 189 11.83 -18.92 20.14
N ALA A 190 11.40 -19.91 19.34
CA ALA A 190 10.68 -19.66 18.09
C ALA A 190 9.82 -20.86 17.68
N ALA A 191 8.61 -20.60 17.17
CA ALA A 191 7.78 -21.63 16.56
C ALA A 191 8.40 -22.09 15.22
N ARG A 192 8.11 -23.33 14.84
CA ARG A 192 8.45 -23.83 13.50
C ARG A 192 7.66 -23.03 12.46
N GLU A 193 8.28 -22.70 11.34
CA GLU A 193 7.60 -22.00 10.24
C GLU A 193 6.41 -22.81 9.73
N SER A 194 5.22 -22.19 9.65
CA SER A 194 3.99 -22.83 9.15
C SER A 194 4.01 -22.96 7.62
N ASP A 195 3.13 -23.79 7.07
CA ASP A 195 3.00 -23.95 5.61
C ASP A 195 2.64 -22.65 4.90
N ALA A 196 1.79 -21.82 5.52
CA ALA A 196 1.44 -20.51 4.98
C ALA A 196 2.65 -19.58 4.90
N ALA A 197 3.44 -19.49 5.98
CA ALA A 197 4.63 -18.65 6.01
C ALA A 197 5.70 -19.12 5.02
N LEU A 198 5.94 -20.45 4.96
CA LEU A 198 6.87 -21.04 4.01
C LEU A 198 6.45 -20.76 2.56
N ARG A 199 5.15 -20.84 2.27
CA ARG A 199 4.60 -20.57 0.93
C ARG A 199 4.81 -19.11 0.53
N GLU A 200 4.55 -18.16 1.42
CA GLU A 200 4.81 -16.74 1.13
C GLU A 200 6.30 -16.51 0.83
N ARG A 201 7.19 -17.07 1.65
CA ARG A 201 8.63 -16.98 1.42
C ARG A 201 9.06 -17.60 0.09
N ALA A 202 8.47 -18.75 -0.27
CA ALA A 202 8.71 -19.38 -1.57
C ALA A 202 8.24 -18.52 -2.75
N ARG A 203 7.06 -17.87 -2.64
CA ARG A 203 6.57 -16.94 -3.67
C ARG A 203 7.49 -15.73 -3.82
N MET A 204 7.99 -15.19 -2.72
CA MET A 204 8.97 -14.09 -2.75
C MET A 204 10.27 -14.53 -3.44
N ALA A 205 10.74 -15.74 -3.17
CA ALA A 205 11.94 -16.27 -3.83
C ALA A 205 11.73 -16.47 -5.35
N ILE A 206 10.55 -16.94 -5.78
CA ILE A 206 10.21 -17.05 -7.20
C ILE A 206 10.14 -15.67 -7.86
N ALA A 207 9.51 -14.69 -7.20
CA ALA A 207 9.42 -13.32 -7.70
C ALA A 207 10.82 -12.70 -7.84
N ALA A 208 11.69 -12.87 -6.84
CA ALA A 208 13.06 -12.39 -6.85
C ALA A 208 13.95 -13.09 -7.89
N ALA A 209 13.73 -14.39 -8.14
CA ALA A 209 14.46 -15.15 -9.15
C ALA A 209 13.92 -14.92 -10.58
N GLY A 210 12.71 -14.39 -10.71
CA GLY A 210 11.97 -14.23 -11.96
C GLY A 210 12.43 -13.07 -12.82
N GLY A 211 13.68 -13.05 -13.25
CA GLY A 211 14.14 -12.12 -14.30
C GLY A 211 13.35 -12.30 -15.60
N GLY A 212 13.13 -11.21 -16.33
CA GLY A 212 12.53 -11.21 -17.66
C GLY A 212 11.01 -11.10 -17.72
N THR A 213 10.35 -10.76 -16.61
CA THR A 213 8.91 -10.45 -16.59
C THR A 213 8.66 -8.96 -16.34
N GLU A 214 7.51 -8.46 -16.82
CA GLU A 214 7.05 -7.08 -16.56
C GLU A 214 7.02 -6.76 -15.06
N LYS A 215 6.52 -7.73 -14.26
CA LYS A 215 6.41 -7.62 -12.81
C LYS A 215 7.78 -7.48 -12.14
N ALA A 216 8.76 -8.32 -12.47
CA ALA A 216 10.08 -8.26 -11.87
C ALA A 216 10.82 -6.95 -12.20
N LEU A 217 10.67 -6.46 -13.43
CA LEU A 217 11.23 -5.17 -13.83
C LEU A 217 10.58 -4.00 -13.08
N THR A 218 9.24 -4.05 -12.93
CA THR A 218 8.47 -3.06 -12.17
C THR A 218 8.88 -3.05 -10.69
N GLU A 219 8.96 -4.22 -10.05
CA GLU A 219 9.36 -4.35 -8.64
C GLU A 219 10.82 -3.89 -8.42
N ALA A 220 11.74 -4.24 -9.31
CA ALA A 220 13.14 -3.81 -9.23
C ALA A 220 13.31 -2.28 -9.32
N LEU A 221 12.48 -1.64 -10.16
CA LEU A 221 12.48 -0.18 -10.32
C LEU A 221 11.77 0.53 -9.16
N LEU A 222 10.64 0.00 -8.67
CA LEU A 222 9.93 0.55 -7.51
C LEU A 222 10.69 0.40 -6.18
N ALA A 223 11.71 -0.46 -6.13
CA ALA A 223 12.64 -0.54 -5.00
C ALA A 223 13.62 0.66 -4.91
N ILE A 224 13.52 1.61 -5.84
CA ILE A 224 14.24 2.89 -5.80
C ILE A 224 13.27 3.93 -5.26
N ASP A 225 13.56 4.49 -4.08
CA ASP A 225 12.63 5.32 -3.30
C ASP A 225 12.09 6.55 -4.08
N GLU A 226 12.90 7.08 -5.00
CA GLU A 226 12.56 8.22 -5.85
C GLU A 226 11.61 7.86 -7.01
N ILE A 227 11.34 6.58 -7.25
CA ILE A 227 10.43 6.09 -8.30
C ILE A 227 9.09 5.72 -7.68
N HIS A 228 8.05 6.45 -8.06
CA HIS A 228 6.69 6.26 -7.53
C HIS A 228 5.80 5.42 -8.44
N GLY A 229 6.25 5.12 -9.65
CA GLY A 229 5.48 4.43 -10.66
C GLY A 229 6.32 4.05 -11.88
N VAL A 230 5.92 2.96 -12.55
CA VAL A 230 6.60 2.44 -13.74
C VAL A 230 5.54 2.06 -14.76
N LYS A 231 5.72 2.51 -16.00
CA LYS A 231 4.92 2.07 -17.13
C LYS A 231 5.82 1.46 -18.18
N LEU A 232 5.45 0.26 -18.61
CA LEU A 232 6.17 -0.52 -19.61
C LEU A 232 5.34 -0.55 -20.90
N ARG A 233 6.01 -0.39 -22.04
CA ARG A 233 5.41 -0.45 -23.37
C ARG A 233 6.25 -1.34 -24.27
N ASP A 234 5.62 -2.34 -24.89
CA ASP A 234 6.27 -3.25 -25.83
C ASP A 234 5.83 -3.01 -27.29
N ALA A 235 6.32 -3.83 -28.22
CA ALA A 235 5.97 -3.72 -29.64
C ALA A 235 4.53 -4.18 -29.97
N GLY A 236 3.87 -4.91 -29.06
CA GLY A 236 2.47 -5.34 -29.19
C GLY A 236 1.47 -4.30 -28.68
N ASP A 237 1.91 -3.38 -27.83
CA ASP A 237 1.08 -2.28 -27.34
C ASP A 237 0.75 -1.28 -28.44
N SER A 238 -0.53 -1.21 -28.81
CA SER A 238 -1.07 -0.28 -29.79
C SER A 238 -1.29 1.14 -29.26
N SER A 239 -0.66 1.51 -28.15
CA SER A 239 -0.79 2.84 -27.53
C SER A 239 -0.08 3.93 -28.33
N ASP A 240 -0.59 5.17 -28.27
CA ASP A 240 0.01 6.35 -28.92
C ASP A 240 1.50 6.51 -28.58
N GLY A 241 2.34 6.52 -29.62
CA GLY A 241 3.80 6.64 -29.51
C GLY A 241 4.51 6.12 -30.78
N PRO A 242 5.83 6.36 -30.94
CA PRO A 242 6.57 5.79 -32.07
C PRO A 242 6.54 4.25 -32.00
N PRO A 243 6.40 3.54 -33.13
CA PRO A 243 6.33 2.09 -33.14
C PRO A 243 7.64 1.48 -32.61
N LEU A 244 7.52 0.56 -31.65
CA LEU A 244 8.65 -0.16 -31.09
C LEU A 244 8.97 -1.38 -31.96
N ARG A 245 10.26 -1.73 -32.02
CA ARG A 245 10.71 -2.95 -32.73
C ARG A 245 10.55 -4.16 -31.80
N PRO A 246 10.27 -5.37 -32.33
CA PRO A 246 10.32 -6.58 -31.52
C PRO A 246 11.66 -6.69 -30.77
N GLY A 247 11.61 -6.92 -29.46
CA GLY A 247 12.77 -6.95 -28.57
C GLY A 247 13.18 -5.60 -27.97
N GLU A 248 12.53 -4.49 -28.35
CA GLU A 248 12.64 -3.21 -27.64
C GLU A 248 11.55 -3.09 -26.58
N LEU A 249 11.92 -2.57 -25.41
CA LEU A 249 11.01 -2.27 -24.31
C LEU A 249 11.20 -0.81 -23.92
N GLU A 250 10.12 -0.04 -23.94
CA GLU A 250 10.13 1.35 -23.48
C GLU A 250 9.65 1.42 -22.02
N ILE A 251 10.37 2.18 -21.20
CA ILE A 251 10.13 2.30 -19.76
C ILE A 251 9.93 3.78 -19.43
N ALA A 252 8.73 4.15 -19.00
CA ALA A 252 8.45 5.47 -18.44
C ALA A 252 8.40 5.38 -16.91
N LEU A 253 9.06 6.33 -16.24
CA LEU A 253 9.20 6.36 -14.79
C LEU A 253 8.47 7.56 -14.20
N ASP A 254 7.78 7.35 -13.08
CA ASP A 254 7.14 8.42 -12.33
C ASP A 254 8.09 8.92 -11.23
N ALA A 255 8.91 9.89 -11.61
CA ALA A 255 9.91 10.50 -10.75
C ALA A 255 10.22 11.92 -11.25
N ASP A 256 10.82 12.76 -10.41
CA ASP A 256 11.35 14.04 -10.88
C ASP A 256 12.48 13.78 -11.90
N PRO A 257 12.52 14.49 -13.05
CA PRO A 257 13.61 14.34 -14.01
C PRO A 257 15.01 14.52 -13.41
N ALA A 258 15.16 15.38 -12.38
CA ALA A 258 16.43 15.56 -11.67
C ALA A 258 16.81 14.32 -10.83
N ASP A 259 15.83 13.63 -10.25
CA ASP A 259 16.05 12.42 -9.46
C ASP A 259 16.35 11.21 -10.35
N VAL A 260 15.70 11.11 -11.51
CA VAL A 260 16.04 10.13 -12.55
C VAL A 260 17.49 10.31 -12.99
N GLU A 261 17.91 11.54 -13.29
CA GLU A 261 19.28 11.85 -13.71
C GLU A 261 20.31 11.47 -12.63
N ARG A 262 20.01 11.81 -11.36
CA ARG A 262 20.86 11.49 -10.21
C ARG A 262 21.02 9.99 -9.98
N ASN A 263 19.96 9.21 -10.24
CA ASN A 263 19.90 7.77 -9.97
C ASN A 263 20.08 6.89 -11.23
N LEU A 264 20.50 7.45 -12.37
CA LEU A 264 20.58 6.73 -13.65
C LEU A 264 21.34 5.40 -13.58
N ASP A 265 22.48 5.35 -12.88
CA ASP A 265 23.29 4.13 -12.79
C ASP A 265 22.59 3.03 -11.99
N ARG A 266 21.90 3.40 -10.89
CA ARG A 266 21.08 2.48 -10.09
C ARG A 266 19.90 1.96 -10.89
N ILE A 267 19.22 2.84 -11.62
CA ILE A 267 18.11 2.50 -12.52
C ILE A 267 18.57 1.53 -13.61
N ARG A 268 19.69 1.82 -14.28
CA ARG A 268 20.27 0.93 -15.31
C ARG A 268 20.65 -0.43 -14.74
N ALA A 269 21.26 -0.48 -13.56
CA ALA A 269 21.61 -1.73 -12.90
C ALA A 269 20.36 -2.56 -12.56
N ALA A 270 19.29 -1.92 -12.06
CA ALA A 270 18.02 -2.59 -11.79
C ALA A 270 17.38 -3.15 -13.07
N ILE A 271 17.38 -2.36 -14.16
CA ILE A 271 16.87 -2.81 -15.47
C ILE A 271 17.68 -3.99 -16.00
N GLU A 272 19.01 -3.91 -16.01
CA GLU A 272 19.85 -4.99 -16.53
C GLU A 272 19.76 -6.27 -15.70
N GLY A 273 19.60 -6.15 -14.37
CA GLY A 273 19.41 -7.30 -13.49
C GLY A 273 18.05 -7.98 -13.62
N ALA A 274 17.01 -7.22 -13.99
CA ALA A 274 15.63 -7.72 -14.07
C ALA A 274 15.13 -8.01 -15.48
N LYS A 275 15.73 -7.43 -16.54
CA LYS A 275 15.26 -7.61 -17.91
C LYS A 275 15.55 -9.01 -18.45
N GLY A 276 14.77 -9.42 -19.45
CA GLY A 276 15.01 -10.67 -20.15
C GLY A 276 16.25 -10.58 -21.06
N PRO A 277 17.00 -11.67 -21.26
CA PRO A 277 18.11 -11.68 -22.20
C PRO A 277 17.63 -11.33 -23.61
N GLY A 278 18.37 -10.47 -24.31
CA GLY A 278 18.03 -10.01 -25.66
C GLY A 278 17.04 -8.84 -25.73
N ILE A 279 16.50 -8.38 -24.59
CA ILE A 279 15.68 -7.17 -24.53
C ILE A 279 16.55 -5.91 -24.48
N VAL A 280 16.22 -4.94 -25.34
CA VAL A 280 16.80 -3.60 -25.35
C VAL A 280 15.83 -2.66 -24.64
N ALA A 281 16.12 -2.35 -23.38
CA ALA A 281 15.34 -1.40 -22.59
C ALA A 281 15.73 0.05 -22.90
N ARG A 282 14.73 0.91 -23.10
CA ARG A 282 14.89 2.35 -23.34
C ARG A 282 14.08 3.15 -22.33
N LEU A 283 14.74 4.04 -21.61
CA LEU A 283 14.07 5.01 -20.75
C LEU A 283 13.42 6.08 -21.62
N ALA A 284 12.10 6.21 -21.53
CA ALA A 284 11.35 7.30 -22.11
C ALA A 284 11.28 8.48 -21.13
N ARG A 285 11.17 9.69 -21.68
CA ARG A 285 10.83 10.87 -20.89
C ARG A 285 9.33 10.88 -20.61
N THR A 286 8.96 10.93 -19.35
CA THR A 286 7.56 11.07 -18.93
C THR A 286 7.10 12.49 -19.26
N GLY A 287 6.18 12.62 -20.22
CA GLY A 287 5.51 13.87 -20.56
C GLY A 287 4.56 14.29 -19.44
N ARG A 288 4.29 15.59 -19.33
CA ARG A 288 3.27 16.11 -18.39
C ARG A 288 2.16 16.77 -19.19
N LYS A 289 0.93 16.29 -19.01
CA LYS A 289 -0.26 16.90 -19.60
C LYS A 289 -0.95 17.72 -18.51
N ALA A 290 -0.97 19.04 -18.68
CA ALA A 290 -1.56 19.95 -17.71
C ALA A 290 -3.10 19.91 -17.79
N LEU A 291 -3.74 19.68 -16.64
CA LEU A 291 -5.17 19.81 -16.41
C LEU A 291 -5.42 21.08 -15.59
N GLY A 292 -6.21 21.98 -16.15
CA GLY A 292 -6.84 23.07 -15.41
C GLY A 292 -8.33 23.16 -15.73
N GLY A 293 -8.96 24.24 -15.33
CA GLY A 293 -10.34 24.55 -15.70
C GLY A 293 -11.17 25.08 -14.56
N ARG A 294 -12.49 24.99 -14.71
CA ARG A 294 -13.50 25.40 -13.73
C ARG A 294 -14.55 24.32 -13.52
N LEU A 295 -14.89 24.08 -12.26
CA LEU A 295 -16.01 23.24 -11.84
C LEU A 295 -17.03 24.10 -11.10
N LEU A 296 -18.27 24.07 -11.56
CA LEU A 296 -19.37 24.77 -10.89
C LEU A 296 -20.19 23.76 -10.08
N ILE A 297 -20.32 24.01 -8.79
CA ILE A 297 -20.96 23.12 -7.83
C ILE A 297 -22.23 23.76 -7.27
N ARG A 298 -23.29 22.97 -7.18
CA ARG A 298 -24.52 23.32 -6.48
C ARG A 298 -24.43 22.78 -5.04
N PRO A 299 -24.45 23.63 -4.02
CA PRO A 299 -24.47 23.18 -2.64
C PRO A 299 -25.85 22.61 -2.25
N ALA A 300 -25.89 21.68 -1.30
CA ALA A 300 -27.13 21.04 -0.84
C ALA A 300 -28.06 21.97 -0.06
N GLY A 301 -27.51 23.04 0.48
CA GLY A 301 -28.23 24.17 1.03
C GLY A 301 -27.38 25.43 0.91
N PRO A 302 -27.98 26.62 1.09
CA PRO A 302 -27.20 27.85 1.13
C PRO A 302 -26.21 27.78 2.31
N PRO A 303 -24.90 27.98 2.10
CA PRO A 303 -23.94 28.00 3.19
C PRO A 303 -24.29 29.15 4.15
N ALA A 304 -24.27 28.88 5.46
CA ALA A 304 -24.70 29.83 6.47
C ALA A 304 -23.67 30.97 6.62
N THR A 305 -22.39 30.69 6.34
CA THR A 305 -21.30 31.67 6.38
C THR A 305 -20.43 31.63 5.12
N ALA A 306 -19.65 32.70 4.89
CA ALA A 306 -18.63 32.73 3.84
C ALA A 306 -17.51 31.70 4.09
N GLU A 307 -17.19 31.44 5.36
CA GLU A 307 -16.20 30.46 5.79
C GLU A 307 -16.63 29.03 5.44
N GLU A 308 -17.88 28.65 5.70
CA GLU A 308 -18.45 27.36 5.29
C GLU A 308 -18.42 27.18 3.76
N ALA A 309 -18.73 28.26 3.02
CA ALA A 309 -18.69 28.23 1.57
C ALA A 309 -17.26 28.02 1.03
N LEU A 310 -16.27 28.69 1.62
CA LEU A 310 -14.85 28.52 1.28
C LEU A 310 -14.30 27.16 1.69
N ALA A 311 -14.76 26.60 2.82
CA ALA A 311 -14.41 25.26 3.26
C ALA A 311 -14.93 24.20 2.27
N LEU A 312 -16.18 24.33 1.80
CA LEU A 312 -16.76 23.44 0.79
C LEU A 312 -15.99 23.49 -0.54
N VAL A 313 -15.66 24.70 -1.01
CA VAL A 313 -14.84 24.90 -2.22
C VAL A 313 -13.46 24.24 -2.05
N SER A 314 -12.80 24.48 -0.92
CA SER A 314 -11.48 23.90 -0.63
C SER A 314 -11.51 22.38 -0.54
N ALA A 315 -12.57 21.80 0.04
CA ALA A 315 -12.76 20.35 0.10
C ALA A 315 -12.92 19.75 -1.31
N CYS A 316 -13.68 20.40 -2.19
CA CYS A 316 -13.87 19.95 -3.56
C CYS A 316 -12.57 20.05 -4.38
N GLU A 317 -11.81 21.14 -4.24
CA GLU A 317 -10.49 21.28 -4.89
C GLU A 317 -9.50 20.23 -4.38
N ALA A 318 -9.51 19.93 -3.08
CA ALA A 318 -8.69 18.87 -2.51
C ALA A 318 -9.04 17.50 -3.13
N VAL A 319 -10.33 17.19 -3.29
CA VAL A 319 -10.77 15.96 -3.98
C VAL A 319 -10.25 15.90 -5.42
N VAL A 320 -10.29 17.01 -6.17
CA VAL A 320 -9.72 17.05 -7.52
C VAL A 320 -8.21 16.84 -7.48
N ALA A 321 -7.50 17.55 -6.60
CA ALA A 321 -6.05 17.46 -6.47
C ALA A 321 -5.58 16.06 -6.08
N GLU A 322 -6.22 15.44 -5.09
CA GLU A 322 -5.96 14.06 -4.69
C GLU A 322 -6.26 13.06 -5.79
N THR A 323 -7.36 13.26 -6.53
CA THR A 323 -7.72 12.38 -7.64
C THR A 323 -6.65 12.43 -8.73
N VAL A 324 -6.20 13.64 -9.13
CA VAL A 324 -5.17 13.80 -10.16
C VAL A 324 -3.80 13.32 -9.65
N ALA A 325 -3.44 13.60 -8.40
CA ALA A 325 -2.18 13.16 -7.81
C ALA A 325 -2.07 11.63 -7.73
N GLY A 326 -3.20 10.95 -7.48
CA GLY A 326 -3.28 9.49 -7.41
C GLY A 326 -3.27 8.78 -8.77
N LEU A 327 -3.34 9.49 -9.90
CA LEU A 327 -3.28 8.88 -11.23
C LEU A 327 -1.86 8.44 -11.56
N ALA A 328 -1.74 7.20 -12.05
CA ALA A 328 -0.48 6.65 -12.55
C ALA A 328 -0.12 7.22 -13.94
N ILE A 329 1.12 7.00 -14.39
CA ILE A 329 1.52 7.30 -15.76
C ILE A 329 0.66 6.51 -16.74
N GLY A 330 0.19 7.19 -17.79
CA GLY A 330 -0.69 6.59 -18.79
C GLY A 330 -2.14 6.42 -18.33
N GLU A 331 -2.48 6.82 -17.10
CA GLU A 331 -3.85 6.80 -16.60
C GLU A 331 -4.53 8.16 -16.83
N GLY A 332 -5.64 8.12 -17.58
CA GLY A 332 -6.48 9.28 -17.81
C GLY A 332 -7.45 9.56 -16.64
N LEU A 333 -7.96 10.79 -16.57
CA LEU A 333 -9.02 11.13 -15.64
C LEU A 333 -10.35 10.57 -16.15
N VAL A 334 -10.97 9.68 -15.38
CA VAL A 334 -12.35 9.24 -15.63
C VAL A 334 -13.32 10.15 -14.89
N TRP A 335 -14.14 10.89 -15.64
CA TRP A 335 -15.06 11.90 -15.11
C TRP A 335 -16.02 11.31 -14.08
N ASN A 336 -16.62 10.17 -14.37
CA ASN A 336 -17.59 9.54 -13.46
C ASN A 336 -16.97 9.16 -12.10
N ARG A 337 -15.67 8.82 -12.06
CA ARG A 337 -14.95 8.54 -10.80
C ARG A 337 -14.75 9.82 -10.01
N LEU A 338 -14.32 10.89 -10.67
CA LEU A 338 -14.17 12.21 -10.04
C LEU A 338 -15.52 12.74 -9.53
N LEU A 339 -16.57 12.67 -10.35
CA LEU A 339 -17.93 13.07 -9.99
C LEU A 339 -18.41 12.33 -8.74
N THR A 340 -18.20 11.01 -8.67
CA THR A 340 -18.59 10.22 -7.50
C THR A 340 -17.87 10.68 -6.23
N ARG A 341 -16.57 11.01 -6.31
CA ARG A 341 -15.82 11.55 -5.17
C ARG A 341 -16.30 12.94 -4.77
N LEU A 342 -16.58 13.81 -5.75
CA LEU A 342 -17.11 15.16 -5.49
C LEU A 342 -18.50 15.13 -4.84
N MET A 343 -19.39 14.24 -5.32
CA MET A 343 -20.71 14.01 -4.73
C MET A 343 -20.64 13.38 -3.32
N GLY A 344 -19.49 12.81 -2.94
CA GLY A 344 -19.24 12.30 -1.60
C GLY A 344 -18.79 13.37 -0.59
N VAL A 345 -18.50 14.60 -1.05
CA VAL A 345 -18.18 15.73 -0.16
C VAL A 345 -19.47 16.21 0.51
N ASP A 346 -19.46 16.26 1.84
CA ASP A 346 -20.60 16.74 2.62
C ASP A 346 -20.94 18.19 2.24
N GLY A 347 -22.21 18.45 1.95
CA GLY A 347 -22.68 19.75 1.46
C GLY A 347 -22.73 19.93 -0.06
N VAL A 348 -22.30 18.96 -0.88
CA VAL A 348 -22.48 18.98 -2.35
C VAL A 348 -23.83 18.35 -2.73
N ALA A 349 -24.66 19.05 -3.51
CA ALA A 349 -25.89 18.49 -4.07
C ALA A 349 -25.80 18.11 -5.56
N ASP A 350 -25.03 18.86 -6.35
CA ASP A 350 -24.85 18.57 -7.78
C ASP A 350 -23.58 19.23 -8.33
N VAL A 351 -23.06 18.72 -9.44
CA VAL A 351 -21.98 19.33 -10.21
C VAL A 351 -22.52 19.71 -11.58
N LEU A 352 -22.50 21.00 -11.89
CA LEU A 352 -23.10 21.56 -13.09
C LEU A 352 -22.19 21.35 -14.31
N VAL A 353 -22.28 20.15 -14.90
CA VAL A 353 -21.51 19.71 -16.08
C VAL A 353 -21.57 20.71 -17.24
N GLY A 354 -22.76 21.26 -17.53
CA GLY A 354 -22.96 22.18 -18.66
C GLY A 354 -22.24 23.53 -18.51
N ALA A 355 -22.01 23.98 -17.28
CA ALA A 355 -21.31 25.22 -16.96
C ALA A 355 -19.83 25.00 -16.62
N SER A 356 -19.45 23.76 -16.31
CA SER A 356 -18.07 23.39 -15.98
C SER A 356 -17.25 23.15 -17.26
N ARG A 357 -15.95 23.48 -17.21
CA ARG A 357 -15.02 23.37 -18.34
C ARG A 357 -13.66 22.91 -17.87
N PHE A 358 -13.04 21.97 -18.57
CA PHE A 358 -11.63 21.65 -18.36
C PHE A 358 -10.76 22.37 -19.37
N ARG A 359 -9.52 22.64 -18.99
CA ARG A 359 -8.46 23.11 -19.88
C ARG A 359 -7.38 22.04 -19.91
N VAL A 360 -7.21 21.38 -21.04
CA VAL A 360 -6.28 20.25 -21.18
C VAL A 360 -5.25 20.61 -22.25
N GLY A 361 -3.97 20.71 -21.86
CA GLY A 361 -2.90 21.08 -22.79
C GLY A 361 -3.04 22.48 -23.41
N GLY A 362 -3.85 23.35 -22.80
CA GLY A 362 -4.15 24.71 -23.27
C GLY A 362 -5.54 24.86 -23.89
N ASP A 363 -6.15 23.77 -24.37
CA ASP A 363 -7.46 23.81 -25.01
C ASP A 363 -8.60 23.67 -24.00
N GLU A 364 -9.63 24.51 -24.13
CA GLU A 364 -10.84 24.42 -23.31
C GLU A 364 -11.81 23.38 -23.87
N VAL A 365 -12.15 22.39 -23.06
CA VAL A 365 -13.01 21.26 -23.39
C VAL A 365 -14.16 21.13 -22.37
N PRO A 366 -15.33 20.59 -22.77
CA PRO A 366 -16.35 20.21 -21.80
C PRO A 366 -15.79 19.26 -20.74
N VAL A 367 -16.32 19.30 -19.53
CA VAL A 367 -15.94 18.30 -18.52
C VAL A 367 -16.34 16.90 -19.00
N GLY A 368 -15.41 15.96 -18.86
CA GLY A 368 -15.51 14.62 -19.40
C GLY A 368 -14.23 13.83 -19.16
N ASP A 369 -14.17 12.63 -19.71
CA ASP A 369 -12.98 11.79 -19.59
C ASP A 369 -11.78 12.46 -20.28
N VAL A 370 -10.66 12.57 -19.58
CA VAL A 370 -9.42 13.12 -20.12
C VAL A 370 -8.43 12.00 -20.33
N SER A 371 -8.10 11.72 -21.58
CA SER A 371 -7.07 10.73 -21.92
C SER A 371 -5.67 11.35 -21.90
N VAL A 372 -4.71 10.54 -21.48
CA VAL A 372 -3.27 10.77 -21.61
C VAL A 372 -2.65 9.64 -22.42
N THR A 373 -1.50 9.89 -23.05
CA THR A 373 -0.73 8.82 -23.70
C THR A 373 -0.01 7.94 -22.67
N ALA A 374 0.46 6.75 -23.07
CA ALA A 374 1.10 5.79 -22.17
C ALA A 374 2.36 6.33 -21.47
N SER A 375 2.98 7.38 -22.00
CA SER A 375 4.19 8.01 -21.44
C SER A 375 3.92 9.41 -20.89
N GLU A 376 2.64 9.78 -20.68
CA GLU A 376 2.23 11.04 -20.08
C GLU A 376 1.64 10.85 -18.69
N ARG A 377 1.94 11.79 -17.80
CA ARG A 377 1.25 11.95 -16.51
C ARG A 377 0.33 13.16 -16.56
N LEU A 378 -0.91 12.98 -16.14
CA LEU A 378 -1.83 14.09 -15.92
C LEU A 378 -1.39 14.85 -14.66
N VAL A 379 -1.17 16.15 -14.77
CA VAL A 379 -0.78 17.01 -13.64
C VAL A 379 -1.67 18.23 -13.58
N LEU A 380 -1.92 18.76 -12.38
CA LEU A 380 -2.61 20.05 -12.27
C LEU A 380 -1.77 21.18 -12.86
N SER A 381 -2.42 22.10 -13.57
CA SER A 381 -1.75 23.27 -14.14
C SER A 381 -1.17 24.17 -13.06
N ARG A 382 0.08 24.61 -13.24
CA ARG A 382 0.75 25.58 -12.36
C ARG A 382 0.09 26.97 -12.37
N GLU A 383 -0.68 27.28 -13.41
CA GLU A 383 -1.33 28.59 -13.59
C GLU A 383 -2.65 28.74 -12.80
N GLY A 384 -3.11 27.68 -12.12
CA GLY A 384 -4.30 27.77 -11.25
C GLY A 384 -5.11 26.50 -11.06
N GLY A 385 -4.62 25.33 -11.51
CA GLY A 385 -5.33 24.06 -11.34
C GLY A 385 -6.77 24.08 -11.88
N VAL A 386 -7.64 23.29 -11.24
CA VAL A 386 -9.09 23.30 -11.50
C VAL A 386 -9.75 24.11 -10.41
N ALA A 387 -10.22 25.32 -10.75
CA ALA A 387 -10.91 26.20 -9.83
C ALA A 387 -12.33 25.68 -9.57
N VAL A 388 -12.77 25.74 -8.30
CA VAL A 388 -14.14 25.36 -7.94
C VAL A 388 -14.95 26.63 -7.59
N ALA A 389 -16.13 26.76 -8.18
CA ALA A 389 -17.09 27.82 -7.92
C ALA A 389 -18.41 27.26 -7.40
N LEU A 390 -19.16 28.06 -6.65
CA LEU A 390 -20.54 27.75 -6.27
C LEU A 390 -21.52 28.40 -7.25
N GLU A 391 -22.64 27.73 -7.57
CA GLU A 391 -23.65 28.19 -8.54
C GLU A 391 -24.04 29.67 -8.34
N ASP A 392 -24.34 30.06 -7.10
CA ASP A 392 -24.87 31.39 -6.78
C ASP A 392 -23.82 32.40 -6.31
N LYS A 393 -22.58 31.97 -6.03
CA LYS A 393 -21.53 32.83 -5.45
C LYS A 393 -20.19 32.66 -6.20
N PRO A 394 -19.70 33.69 -6.91
CA PRO A 394 -18.38 33.61 -7.52
C PRO A 394 -17.30 33.60 -6.43
N VAL A 395 -16.27 32.78 -6.60
CA VAL A 395 -15.06 32.84 -5.79
C VAL A 395 -14.01 33.64 -6.56
N LEU A 396 -13.55 34.75 -6.00
CA LEU A 396 -12.46 35.55 -6.50
C LEU A 396 -11.17 35.16 -5.76
N THR A 397 -10.22 34.61 -6.50
CA THR A 397 -8.94 34.18 -5.94
C THR A 397 -7.88 35.24 -6.21
N LEU A 398 -7.21 35.70 -5.14
CA LEU A 398 -6.29 36.83 -5.16
C LEU A 398 -4.85 36.34 -4.99
N ALA A 399 -3.95 36.89 -5.80
CA ALA A 399 -2.51 36.75 -5.65
C ALA A 399 -1.81 38.07 -5.99
N LEU A 400 -0.71 38.33 -5.31
CA LEU A 400 0.05 39.57 -5.37
C LEU A 400 1.46 39.28 -5.88
N ILE A 401 1.85 39.98 -6.94
CA ILE A 401 3.24 40.02 -7.39
C ILE A 401 3.83 41.35 -6.94
N LEU A 402 4.88 41.29 -6.13
CA LEU A 402 5.65 42.45 -5.71
C LEU A 402 6.99 42.47 -6.43
N ARG A 403 7.32 43.61 -7.03
CA ARG A 403 8.59 43.87 -7.70
C ARG A 403 9.37 44.93 -6.94
N PHE A 404 10.65 44.66 -6.73
CA PHE A 404 11.55 45.51 -5.97
C PHE A 404 12.72 45.97 -6.85
N ASP A 405 13.14 47.22 -6.65
CA ASP A 405 14.19 47.90 -7.43
C ASP A 405 15.63 47.64 -6.89
N ALA A 406 15.82 46.71 -5.94
CA ALA A 406 17.10 46.47 -5.26
C ALA A 406 17.50 44.98 -5.25
N GLY A 407 18.82 44.72 -5.20
CA GLY A 407 19.41 43.39 -5.33
C GLY A 407 18.85 42.33 -4.38
N THR A 408 18.94 41.07 -4.80
CA THR A 408 18.35 39.90 -4.13
C THR A 408 18.69 39.87 -2.64
N PRO A 409 17.71 40.00 -1.72
CA PRO A 409 17.97 39.91 -0.28
C PRO A 409 18.32 38.48 0.13
N ALA A 410 18.78 38.32 1.36
CA ALA A 410 19.01 36.98 1.92
C ALA A 410 17.70 36.15 1.96
N GLU A 411 17.80 34.83 1.85
CA GLU A 411 16.64 33.92 1.80
C GLU A 411 15.69 34.07 3.01
N ASP A 412 16.27 34.33 4.18
CA ASP A 412 15.53 34.59 5.43
C ASP A 412 14.70 35.89 5.36
N GLU A 413 15.23 36.93 4.70
CA GLU A 413 14.55 38.22 4.53
C GLU A 413 13.41 38.10 3.51
N ALA A 414 13.60 37.35 2.42
CA ALA A 414 12.55 37.09 1.43
C ALA A 414 11.39 36.27 2.04
N THR A 415 11.70 35.29 2.89
CA THR A 415 10.69 34.47 3.59
C THR A 415 9.88 35.32 4.57
N ARG A 416 10.56 36.18 5.35
CA ARG A 416 9.91 37.12 6.28
C ARG A 416 9.01 38.10 5.56
N ALA A 417 9.51 38.73 4.49
CA ALA A 417 8.73 39.66 3.67
C ALA A 417 7.48 38.98 3.09
N ARG A 418 7.60 37.75 2.56
CA ARG A 418 6.45 36.99 2.04
C ARG A 418 5.38 36.77 3.11
N ALA A 419 5.77 36.44 4.34
CA ALA A 419 4.84 36.24 5.45
C ALA A 419 4.11 37.53 5.86
N GLU A 420 4.84 38.64 6.00
CA GLU A 420 4.28 39.96 6.35
C GLU A 420 3.31 40.47 5.28
N VAL A 421 3.68 40.35 4.00
CA VAL A 421 2.82 40.71 2.86
C VAL A 421 1.56 39.85 2.83
N THR A 422 1.71 38.54 3.03
CA THR A 422 0.57 37.60 3.04
C THR A 422 -0.41 37.95 4.16
N ALA A 423 0.08 38.29 5.35
CA ALA A 423 -0.74 38.71 6.48
C ALA A 423 -1.45 40.06 6.22
N ALA A 424 -0.76 41.03 5.63
CA ALA A 424 -1.35 42.32 5.26
C ALA A 424 -2.43 42.16 4.18
N LEU A 425 -2.18 41.34 3.15
CA LEU A 425 -3.15 41.01 2.11
C LEU A 425 -4.37 40.29 2.70
N GLY A 426 -4.17 39.35 3.63
CA GLY A 426 -5.27 38.68 4.34
C GLY A 426 -6.17 39.65 5.08
N ARG A 427 -5.59 40.56 5.88
CA ARG A 427 -6.35 41.60 6.59
C ARG A 427 -7.10 42.53 5.63
N TYR A 428 -6.48 42.92 4.51
CA TYR A 428 -7.15 43.74 3.50
C TYR A 428 -8.37 43.01 2.92
N VAL A 429 -8.22 41.74 2.57
CA VAL A 429 -9.33 40.92 2.07
C VAL A 429 -10.47 40.79 3.09
N GLU A 430 -10.18 40.67 4.38
CA GLU A 430 -11.20 40.64 5.44
C GLU A 430 -12.01 41.93 5.56
N THR A 431 -11.42 43.08 5.16
CA THR A 431 -12.13 44.37 5.15
C THR A 431 -13.05 44.54 3.95
N LEU A 432 -12.81 43.78 2.87
CA LEU A 432 -13.60 43.83 1.65
C LEU A 432 -14.89 43.00 1.80
N LYS A 433 -16.02 43.59 1.41
CA LYS A 433 -17.34 42.92 1.36
C LYS A 433 -17.88 42.95 -0.08
N GLY A 434 -18.91 42.15 -0.37
CA GLY A 434 -19.63 42.24 -1.64
C GLY A 434 -20.09 43.67 -1.91
N GLY A 435 -19.85 44.17 -3.12
CA GLY A 435 -20.11 45.56 -3.51
C GLY A 435 -18.98 46.55 -3.18
N ALA A 436 -17.88 46.09 -2.58
CA ALA A 436 -16.68 46.90 -2.41
C ALA A 436 -15.86 46.97 -3.71
N VAL A 437 -15.08 48.03 -3.84
CA VAL A 437 -14.17 48.23 -4.97
C VAL A 437 -12.79 47.72 -4.58
N LEU A 438 -12.28 46.74 -5.31
CA LEU A 438 -10.91 46.25 -5.17
C LEU A 438 -9.98 47.14 -5.99
N GLY A 439 -9.34 48.10 -5.32
CA GLY A 439 -8.38 49.01 -5.92
C GLY A 439 -6.95 48.78 -5.41
N ILE A 440 -5.96 49.12 -6.26
CA ILE A 440 -4.53 49.08 -5.90
C ILE A 440 -4.21 50.08 -4.78
N GLY A 441 -4.85 51.26 -4.78
CA GLY A 441 -4.64 52.28 -3.76
C GLY A 441 -4.97 51.78 -2.35
N GLY A 442 -6.11 51.11 -2.17
CA GLY A 442 -6.50 50.54 -0.88
C GLY A 442 -5.57 49.40 -0.42
N LEU A 443 -5.06 48.61 -1.36
CA LEU A 443 -4.05 47.58 -1.08
C LEU A 443 -2.71 48.21 -0.68
N TYR A 444 -2.32 49.30 -1.34
CA TYR A 444 -1.10 50.03 -1.04
C TYR A 444 -1.13 50.65 0.36
N ASP A 445 -2.27 51.22 0.74
CA ASP A 445 -2.51 51.73 2.10
C ASP A 445 -2.45 50.59 3.14
N ALA A 446 -3.01 49.42 2.83
CA ALA A 446 -2.94 48.24 3.69
C ALA A 446 -1.51 47.69 3.85
N LEU A 447 -0.68 47.78 2.81
CA LEU A 447 0.72 47.35 2.84
C LEU A 447 1.64 48.37 3.55
N ARG A 448 1.26 49.65 3.62
CA ARG A 448 2.04 50.76 4.23
C ARG A 448 1.59 51.20 5.63
N GLY A 449 0.50 50.64 6.17
CA GLY A 449 0.00 50.96 7.52
C GLY A 449 0.98 50.60 8.66
N GLU A 450 0.60 50.92 9.91
CA GLU A 450 1.44 50.74 11.13
C GLU A 450 1.94 49.30 11.36
N ASP A 451 1.26 48.30 10.78
CA ASP A 451 1.61 46.88 10.82
C ASP A 451 2.05 46.30 9.45
N GLY A 452 2.40 47.16 8.50
CA GLY A 452 2.75 46.80 7.11
C GLY A 452 4.22 46.40 6.90
N ILE A 453 4.66 46.36 5.64
CA ILE A 453 6.03 45.99 5.23
C ILE A 453 7.01 47.11 5.60
N THR A 454 7.31 47.26 6.89
CA THR A 454 8.12 48.38 7.42
C THR A 454 9.57 48.39 6.91
N ALA A 455 10.10 47.25 6.48
CA ALA A 455 11.49 47.12 6.03
C ALA A 455 11.69 47.34 4.51
N PHE A 456 10.65 47.26 3.67
CA PHE A 456 10.79 47.26 2.19
C PHE A 456 9.85 48.24 1.46
N ALA A 457 9.05 49.04 2.17
CA ALA A 457 8.13 50.02 1.56
C ALA A 457 8.83 51.06 0.66
N ASP A 458 10.11 51.36 0.92
CA ASP A 458 10.96 52.27 0.14
C ASP A 458 11.66 51.60 -1.05
N ALA A 459 11.71 50.26 -1.07
CA ALA A 459 12.35 49.45 -2.12
C ALA A 459 11.35 48.93 -3.17
N LEU A 460 10.06 49.12 -2.95
CA LEU A 460 9.01 48.77 -3.90
C LEU A 460 9.09 49.71 -5.11
N SER A 461 9.14 49.14 -6.32
CA SER A 461 9.15 49.94 -7.54
C SER A 461 7.88 50.78 -7.68
N ARG A 462 7.97 51.91 -8.39
CA ARG A 462 6.80 52.76 -8.71
C ARG A 462 5.73 52.05 -9.55
N ASP A 463 6.10 50.97 -10.24
CA ASP A 463 5.20 50.06 -10.97
C ASP A 463 5.20 48.65 -10.35
N GLY A 464 5.64 48.56 -9.09
CA GLY A 464 6.08 47.30 -8.49
C GLY A 464 4.95 46.38 -8.03
N LEU A 465 3.72 46.85 -8.02
CA LEU A 465 2.58 46.06 -7.55
C LEU A 465 1.73 45.55 -8.72
N THR A 466 1.54 44.24 -8.77
CA THR A 466 0.58 43.62 -9.67
C THR A 466 -0.34 42.70 -8.86
N LEU A 467 -1.63 43.04 -8.78
CA LEU A 467 -2.64 42.18 -8.19
C LEU A 467 -3.26 41.32 -9.29
N LEU A 468 -3.12 40.01 -9.16
CA LEU A 468 -3.74 39.01 -10.00
C LEU A 468 -5.03 38.55 -9.33
N VAL A 469 -6.15 38.74 -10.03
CA VAL A 469 -7.46 38.30 -9.61
C VAL A 469 -7.94 37.25 -10.59
N VAL A 470 -8.25 36.05 -10.09
CA VAL A 470 -8.86 34.99 -10.90
C VAL A 470 -10.30 34.84 -10.48
N ASP A 471 -11.21 35.14 -11.41
CA ASP A 471 -12.63 34.84 -11.24
C ASP A 471 -12.91 33.38 -11.57
N SER A 472 -13.39 32.62 -10.60
CA SER A 472 -13.78 31.22 -10.78
C SER A 472 -14.96 31.02 -11.75
N ARG A 473 -15.77 32.06 -12.03
CA ARG A 473 -16.83 32.00 -13.06
C ARG A 473 -16.26 32.08 -14.46
N GLU A 474 -15.45 33.08 -14.75
CA GLU A 474 -14.95 33.30 -16.12
C GLU A 474 -13.62 32.57 -16.40
N GLY A 475 -12.89 32.19 -15.35
CA GLY A 475 -11.56 31.59 -15.46
C GLY A 475 -10.51 32.57 -16.00
N THR A 476 -10.84 33.85 -16.07
CA THR A 476 -10.01 34.94 -16.57
C THR A 476 -9.13 35.47 -15.45
N GLU A 477 -7.84 35.64 -15.75
CA GLU A 477 -6.89 36.31 -14.87
C GLU A 477 -6.86 37.80 -15.21
N LEU A 478 -7.34 38.62 -14.28
CA LEU A 478 -7.29 40.07 -14.35
C LEU A 478 -6.04 40.55 -13.60
N SER A 479 -5.21 41.35 -14.27
CA SER A 479 -3.97 41.89 -13.70
C SER A 479 -4.13 43.39 -13.48
N LEU A 480 -4.34 43.81 -12.24
CA LEU A 480 -4.33 45.22 -11.87
C LEU A 480 -2.88 45.65 -11.60
N ARG A 481 -2.40 46.71 -12.27
CA ARG A 481 -1.04 47.27 -12.11
C ARG A 481 -1.09 48.72 -11.66
N ASP A 482 -0.08 49.17 -10.92
CA ASP A 482 0.02 50.52 -10.31
C ASP A 482 -0.24 51.68 -11.31
N ALA A 483 0.21 51.54 -12.57
CA ALA A 483 -0.03 52.52 -13.63
C ALA A 483 -1.46 52.48 -14.25
N GLY A 484 -2.29 51.50 -13.88
CA GLY A 484 -3.66 51.30 -14.37
C GLY A 484 -4.69 51.72 -13.32
N THR A 485 -5.62 52.61 -13.72
CA THR A 485 -6.76 53.08 -12.90
C THR A 485 -7.97 52.13 -12.96
N GLU A 486 -7.73 50.84 -13.22
CA GLU A 486 -8.80 49.85 -13.28
C GLU A 486 -9.09 49.33 -11.87
N ASP A 487 -10.08 49.95 -11.25
CA ASP A 487 -10.74 49.44 -10.06
C ASP A 487 -11.61 48.23 -10.44
N LEU A 488 -11.55 47.14 -9.68
CA LEU A 488 -12.38 45.96 -9.91
C LEU A 488 -13.57 45.96 -8.95
N ASP A 489 -14.78 46.09 -9.47
CA ASP A 489 -16.01 45.93 -8.70
C ASP A 489 -16.16 44.48 -8.24
N ILE A 490 -16.17 44.25 -6.93
CA ILE A 490 -16.41 42.92 -6.36
C ILE A 490 -17.91 42.63 -6.47
N PRO A 491 -18.33 41.59 -7.23
CA PRO A 491 -19.75 41.27 -7.38
C PRO A 491 -20.41 41.06 -6.01
N ASP A 492 -21.65 41.51 -5.87
CA ASP A 492 -22.43 41.29 -4.65
C ASP A 492 -22.51 39.79 -4.32
N GLY A 493 -22.09 39.43 -3.10
CA GLY A 493 -22.07 38.05 -2.63
C GLY A 493 -20.86 37.21 -3.10
N ALA A 494 -19.86 37.81 -3.76
CA ALA A 494 -18.60 37.14 -4.09
C ALA A 494 -17.84 36.71 -2.83
N LEU A 495 -17.21 35.54 -2.91
CA LEU A 495 -16.31 35.01 -1.88
C LEU A 495 -14.88 35.37 -2.28
N LEU A 496 -14.14 36.00 -1.38
CA LEU A 496 -12.74 36.35 -1.62
C LEU A 496 -11.85 35.30 -0.96
N ARG A 497 -10.82 34.84 -1.68
CA ARG A 497 -9.85 33.86 -1.18
C ARG A 497 -8.45 34.22 -1.62
N LEU A 498 -7.45 33.97 -0.78
CA LEU A 498 -6.04 34.05 -1.17
C LEU A 498 -5.57 32.76 -1.84
N ARG A 499 -4.70 32.85 -2.85
CA ARG A 499 -3.99 31.65 -3.36
C ARG A 499 -3.16 30.99 -2.25
N PRO A 500 -2.86 29.68 -2.33
CA PRO A 500 -2.00 28.98 -1.36
C PRO A 500 -0.61 29.62 -1.20
N GLU A 501 -0.02 30.10 -2.31
CA GLU A 501 1.12 31.01 -2.30
C GLU A 501 0.65 32.36 -2.86
N PRO A 502 0.08 33.24 -2.02
CA PRO A 502 -0.58 34.44 -2.51
C PRO A 502 0.41 35.55 -2.84
N VAL A 503 1.70 35.39 -2.55
CA VAL A 503 2.70 36.43 -2.76
C VAL A 503 3.89 35.87 -3.53
N THR A 504 4.11 36.41 -4.73
CA THR A 504 5.33 36.19 -5.52
C THR A 504 6.21 37.43 -5.44
N LEU A 505 7.43 37.27 -4.93
CA LEU A 505 8.43 38.34 -4.91
C LEU A 505 9.30 38.24 -6.19
N ARG A 506 9.46 39.34 -6.92
CA ARG A 506 10.35 39.46 -8.08
C ARG A 506 11.34 40.59 -7.84
N TRP A 507 12.60 40.34 -8.15
CA TRP A 507 13.67 41.33 -8.03
C TRP A 507 14.09 41.73 -9.45
N GLU A 508 14.06 43.01 -9.77
CA GLU A 508 14.54 43.51 -11.06
C GLU A 508 15.97 44.04 -10.87
N GLU A 509 16.91 43.61 -11.72
CA GLU A 509 18.24 44.21 -11.75
C GLU A 509 18.08 45.63 -12.30
N GLY A 510 18.35 46.63 -11.46
CA GLY A 510 18.33 48.03 -11.88
C GLY A 510 19.26 48.27 -13.07
N THR A 511 18.75 48.92 -14.11
CA THR A 511 19.54 49.45 -15.24
C THR A 511 20.57 50.49 -14.83
#